data_AF-A0A956MEX6-F1
#
_entry.id   AF-A0A956MEX6-F1
#
_cell.length_a   1.000
_cell.length_b   1.000
_cell.length_c   1.000
_cell.angle_alpha   90.00
_cell.angle_beta   90.00
_cell.angle_gamma   90.00
#
_symmetry.space_group_name_H-M   'P 1'
#
loop_
_entity.id
_entity.type
_entity.pdbx_description
1 polymer ?
#
loop_
_entity_poly.entity_id
_entity_poly.type
_entity_poly.pdbx_seq_one_letter_code
_entity_poly.pdbx_strand_id
1 'polypeptide(L)'
;RSFRAAPQEMGLPSAPDHPIVVLDERDRPQPLLDLAVERSMATVVGRIRPCPVFHYKMVLLGHNTIRGAGPGSVLNAELMAARGLLGARP
;
A
#
# COMPACT_ATOMS: atom_id res chain seq x y z
N ARG A 1 -12.03 -1.35 -4.11
CA ARG A 1 -11.26 -0.81 -5.25
C ARG A 1 -11.08 0.72 -5.20
N SER A 2 -11.73 1.44 -4.29
CA SER A 2 -11.67 2.91 -4.16
C SER A 2 -11.02 3.40 -2.86
N PHE A 3 -10.30 2.53 -2.14
CA PHE A 3 -9.72 2.91 -0.86
C PHE A 3 -8.63 3.97 -1.04
N ARG A 4 -8.77 5.06 -0.30
CA ARG A 4 -7.80 6.14 -0.16
C ARG A 4 -7.72 6.52 1.31
N ALA A 5 -6.61 7.16 1.68
CA ALA A 5 -6.39 7.70 3.02
C ALA A 5 -5.66 9.03 2.93
N ALA A 6 -5.35 9.62 4.08
CA ALA A 6 -4.70 10.93 4.19
C ALA A 6 -3.49 11.13 3.25
N PRO A 7 -2.54 10.17 3.07
CA PRO A 7 -1.43 10.37 2.13
C PRO A 7 -1.87 10.66 0.69
N GLN A 8 -2.90 9.97 0.21
CA GLN A 8 -3.46 10.17 -1.13
C GLN A 8 -4.27 11.47 -1.22
N GLU A 9 -5.06 11.77 -0.20
CA GLU A 9 -5.91 12.97 -0.13
C GLU A 9 -5.06 14.25 -0.08
N MET A 10 -3.91 14.20 0.57
CA MET A 10 -2.94 15.30 0.67
C MET A 10 -1.96 15.35 -0.52
N GLY A 11 -2.02 14.38 -1.44
CA GLY A 11 -1.13 14.31 -2.61
C GLY A 11 0.35 14.21 -2.24
N LEU A 12 0.68 13.41 -1.21
CA LEU A 12 2.07 13.30 -0.75
C LEU A 12 2.98 12.68 -1.82
N PRO A 13 4.24 13.15 -1.99
CA PRO A 13 5.10 12.75 -3.10
C PRO A 13 5.38 11.24 -3.21
N SER A 14 5.48 10.57 -2.06
CA SER A 14 5.75 9.13 -1.99
C SER A 14 4.48 8.28 -1.91
N ALA A 15 3.29 8.88 -1.88
CA ALA A 15 2.03 8.14 -1.79
C ALA A 15 1.73 7.46 -3.13
N PRO A 16 1.35 6.17 -3.12
CA PRO A 16 0.77 5.53 -4.30
C PRO A 16 -0.63 6.12 -4.57
N ASP A 17 -1.03 6.21 -5.83
CA ASP A 17 -2.37 6.67 -6.23
C ASP A 17 -3.43 5.69 -5.75
N HIS A 18 -3.11 4.39 -5.83
CA HIS A 18 -3.95 3.29 -5.36
C HIS A 18 -3.21 2.47 -4.30
N PRO A 19 -3.35 2.79 -3.00
CA PRO A 19 -2.64 2.07 -1.95
C PRO A 19 -3.02 0.59 -1.84
N ILE A 20 -4.18 0.20 -2.38
CA ILE A 20 -4.65 -1.18 -2.53
C ILE A 20 -5.03 -1.41 -3.99
N VAL A 21 -4.34 -2.32 -4.67
CA VAL A 21 -4.66 -2.75 -6.04
C VAL A 21 -5.27 -4.14 -5.98
N VAL A 22 -6.46 -4.32 -6.55
CA VAL A 22 -7.15 -5.62 -6.55
C VAL A 22 -7.11 -6.22 -7.95
N LEU A 23 -6.60 -7.44 -8.06
CA LEU A 23 -6.50 -8.21 -9.30
C LEU A 23 -7.56 -9.31 -9.30
N ASP A 24 -8.30 -9.43 -10.41
CA ASP A 24 -9.38 -10.42 -10.56
C ASP A 24 -8.86 -11.74 -11.14
N GLU A 25 -7.67 -11.72 -11.74
CA GLU A 25 -7.03 -12.89 -12.34
C GLU A 25 -6.78 -13.96 -11.29
N ARG A 26 -7.18 -15.20 -11.61
CA ARG A 26 -7.21 -16.33 -10.69
C ARG A 26 -5.84 -16.66 -10.08
N ASP A 27 -4.77 -16.45 -10.83
CA ASP A 27 -3.39 -16.79 -10.47
C ASP A 27 -2.58 -15.60 -9.93
N ARG A 28 -3.19 -14.42 -9.78
CA ARG A 28 -2.55 -13.22 -9.24
C ARG A 28 -2.86 -13.03 -7.74
N PRO A 29 -2.01 -12.33 -6.96
CA PRO A 29 -0.74 -11.72 -7.37
C PRO A 29 0.41 -12.74 -7.49
N GLN A 30 1.45 -12.36 -8.22
CA GLN A 30 2.72 -13.08 -8.35
C GLN A 30 3.89 -12.12 -8.09
N PRO A 31 4.87 -12.49 -7.23
CA PRO A 31 5.98 -11.60 -6.87
C PRO A 31 6.71 -11.00 -8.08
N LEU A 32 7.04 -11.80 -9.10
CA LEU A 32 7.79 -11.28 -10.24
C LEU A 32 6.99 -10.27 -11.09
N LEU A 33 5.67 -10.43 -11.18
CA LEU A 33 4.82 -9.66 -12.09
C LEU A 33 4.17 -8.44 -11.42
N ASP A 34 3.99 -8.47 -10.10
CA ASP A 34 3.15 -7.51 -9.37
C ASP A 34 3.91 -6.67 -8.33
N LEU A 35 5.15 -7.03 -7.98
CA LEU A 35 5.86 -6.38 -6.88
C LEU A 35 6.12 -4.89 -7.12
N ALA A 36 6.26 -4.49 -8.39
CA ALA A 36 6.55 -3.11 -8.80
C ALA A 36 5.31 -2.23 -9.03
N VAL A 37 4.10 -2.78 -8.88
CA VAL A 37 2.85 -2.02 -9.01
C VAL A 37 2.87 -0.81 -8.09
N GLU A 38 2.47 0.36 -8.60
CA GLU A 38 2.47 1.62 -7.85
C GLU A 38 3.85 1.92 -7.23
N ARG A 39 4.93 1.68 -8.00
CA ARG A 39 6.33 1.86 -7.57
C ARG A 39 6.64 1.08 -6.28
N SER A 40 6.03 -0.10 -6.14
CA SER A 40 6.15 -1.00 -4.99
C SER A 40 5.56 -0.44 -3.68
N MET A 41 4.79 0.65 -3.74
CA MET A 41 4.16 1.28 -2.57
C MET A 41 2.73 0.81 -2.32
N ALA A 42 2.08 0.14 -3.27
CA ALA A 42 0.78 -0.48 -3.04
C ALA A 42 0.88 -1.90 -2.45
N THR A 43 -0.20 -2.32 -1.79
CA THR A 43 -0.44 -3.75 -1.54
C THR A 43 -1.32 -4.29 -2.65
N VAL A 44 -0.84 -5.35 -3.32
CA VAL A 44 -1.60 -6.03 -4.37
C VAL A 44 -2.37 -7.19 -3.77
N VAL A 45 -3.67 -7.24 -4.03
CA VAL A 45 -4.63 -8.19 -3.45
C VAL A 45 -5.23 -9.02 -4.56
N GLY A 46 -5.32 -10.33 -4.37
CA GLY A 46 -5.96 -11.23 -5.33
C GLY A 46 -6.55 -12.46 -4.67
N ARG A 47 -7.21 -13.29 -5.50
CA ARG A 47 -7.85 -14.55 -5.09
C ARG A 47 -8.84 -14.40 -3.94
N ILE A 48 -9.54 -13.26 -3.87
CA ILE A 48 -10.56 -12.98 -2.86
C ILE A 48 -11.71 -13.96 -3.05
N ARG A 49 -12.03 -14.74 -2.01
CA ARG A 49 -13.10 -15.74 -2.04
C ARG A 49 -13.62 -16.05 -0.63
N PRO A 50 -14.83 -16.61 -0.50
CA PRO A 50 -15.32 -17.08 0.79
C PRO A 50 -14.36 -18.08 1.45
N CYS A 51 -14.26 -18.00 2.77
CA CYS A 51 -13.53 -18.97 3.59
C CYS A 51 -14.55 -19.83 4.34
N PRO A 52 -14.31 -21.15 4.53
CA PRO A 52 -15.22 -21.97 5.35
C PRO A 52 -15.05 -21.73 6.86
N VAL A 53 -13.94 -21.13 7.30
CA VAL A 53 -13.63 -20.88 8.73
C VAL A 53 -13.99 -19.46 9.16
N PHE A 54 -13.71 -18.49 8.30
CA PHE A 54 -14.00 -17.07 8.51
C PHE A 54 -14.82 -16.54 7.33
N HIS A 55 -14.98 -15.22 7.18
CA HIS A 55 -15.77 -14.66 6.07
C HIS A 55 -15.07 -14.77 4.70
N TYR A 56 -13.81 -14.35 4.61
CA TYR A 56 -13.07 -14.30 3.35
C TYR A 56 -11.62 -14.76 3.53
N LYS A 57 -11.05 -15.28 2.44
CA LYS A 57 -9.61 -15.52 2.30
C LYS A 57 -9.12 -14.88 1.01
N MET A 58 -7.89 -14.38 1.04
CA MET A 58 -7.25 -13.66 -0.05
C MET A 58 -5.73 -13.84 0.02
N VAL A 59 -5.04 -13.41 -1.03
CA VAL A 59 -3.58 -13.35 -1.08
C VAL A 59 -3.16 -11.89 -1.14
N LEU A 60 -2.17 -11.52 -0.33
CA LEU A 60 -1.59 -10.18 -0.30
C LEU A 60 -0.13 -10.26 -0.74
N LEU A 61 0.27 -9.36 -1.63
CA LEU A 61 1.66 -9.13 -1.99
C LEU A 61 2.02 -7.69 -1.66
N GLY A 62 3.15 -7.51 -0.99
CA GLY A 62 3.74 -6.20 -0.73
C GLY A 62 5.26 -6.29 -0.77
N HIS A 63 5.90 -5.17 -1.11
CA HIS A 63 7.35 -5.10 -1.14
C HIS A 63 7.91 -4.75 0.24
N ASN A 64 8.63 -5.69 0.84
CA ASN A 64 9.12 -5.58 2.23
C ASN A 64 10.13 -4.44 2.44
N THR A 65 11.05 -4.19 1.50
CA THR A 65 12.05 -3.12 1.65
C THR A 65 11.56 -1.73 1.20
N ILE A 66 10.54 -1.68 0.33
CA ILE A 66 9.94 -0.44 -0.17
C ILE A 66 8.80 -0.01 0.73
N ARG A 67 7.60 -0.57 0.53
CA ARG A 67 6.42 -0.29 1.36
C ARG A 67 6.64 -0.67 2.82
N GLY A 68 7.33 -1.77 3.09
CA GLY A 68 7.54 -2.28 4.45
C GLY A 68 8.70 -1.66 5.23
N ALA A 69 9.55 -0.82 4.60
CA ALA A 69 10.72 -0.26 5.28
C ALA A 69 11.03 1.19 4.86
N GLY A 70 12.00 1.39 3.95
CA GLY A 70 12.62 2.70 3.73
C GLY A 70 11.65 3.74 3.17
N PRO A 71 11.18 3.59 1.92
CA PRO A 71 10.16 4.45 1.33
C PRO A 71 8.86 4.54 2.15
N GLY A 72 8.43 3.46 2.80
CA GLY A 72 7.32 3.52 3.77
C GLY A 72 7.58 4.50 4.92
N SER A 73 8.80 4.53 5.46
CA SER A 73 9.23 5.48 6.49
C SER A 73 9.30 6.92 5.96
N VAL A 74 9.71 7.11 4.70
CA VAL A 74 9.68 8.43 4.05
C VAL A 74 8.25 8.95 3.94
N LEU A 75 7.31 8.11 3.52
CA LEU A 75 5.88 8.50 3.46
C LEU A 75 5.32 8.86 4.84
N ASN A 76 5.74 8.15 5.90
CA ASN A 76 5.39 8.52 7.27
C ASN A 76 5.94 9.90 7.65
N ALA A 77 7.19 10.20 7.29
CA ALA A 77 7.80 11.50 7.56
C ALA A 77 7.11 12.63 6.77
N GLU A 78 6.77 12.40 5.50
CA GLU A 78 5.99 13.34 4.67
C GLU A 78 4.64 13.64 5.33
N LEU A 79 3.93 12.61 5.81
CA LEU A 79 2.64 12.77 6.49
C LEU A 79 2.79 13.54 7.81
N MET A 80 3.84 13.28 8.59
CA MET A 80 4.13 14.02 9.82
C MET A 80 4.42 15.50 9.52
N ALA A 81 5.20 15.78 8.48
CA ALA A 81 5.48 17.14 8.03
C ALA A 81 4.21 17.88 7.62
N ALA A 82 3.39 17.25 6.76
CA ALA A 82 2.13 17.81 6.26
C ALA A 82 1.12 18.08 7.39
N ARG A 83 1.18 17.32 8.49
CA ARG A 83 0.33 17.51 9.67
C ARG A 83 0.91 18.46 10.72
N GLY A 84 2.08 19.06 10.48
CA GLY A 84 2.74 19.95 11.43
C GLY A 84 3.22 19.23 12.71
N LEU A 85 3.47 17.91 12.65
CA LEU A 85 3.92 17.12 13.79
C LEU A 85 5.45 17.12 13.96
N LEU A 86 6.18 17.64 12.97
CA LEU A 86 7.61 17.86 13.08
C LEU A 86 7.82 19.17 13.84
N GLY A 87 7.99 19.07 15.17
CA GLY A 87 8.27 20.20 16.03
C GLY A 87 9.50 21.00 15.57
N ALA A 88 9.46 22.32 15.79
CA ALA A 88 10.63 23.17 15.61
C ALA A 88 11.83 22.58 16.34
N ARG A 89 13.01 22.71 15.73
CA ARG A 89 14.30 22.36 16.36
C ARG A 89 14.35 22.95 17.77
N PRO A 90 14.93 22.24 18.76
CA PRO A 90 15.20 22.83 20.07
C PRO A 90 16.01 24.13 19.94
#